data_AF-A0AAF0G149-F1
#
_entry.id   AF-A0AAF0G149-F1
#
_cell.length_a   1.000
_cell.length_b   1.000
_cell.length_c   1.000
_cell.angle_alpha   90.00
_cell.angle_beta   90.00
_cell.angle_gamma   90.00
#
_symmetry.space_group_name_H-M   'P 1'
#
loop_
_entity.id
_entity.type
_entity.pdbx_description
1 polymer ?
#
loop_
_entity_poly.entity_id
_entity_poly.type
_entity_poly.pdbx_seq_one_letter_code
_entity_poly.pdbx_strand_id
1 'polypeptide(L)'
;MPDGNPPPIRGCSYQSSMGFDYGLAVRAIETVKNLLTYLVIGPPLIKRGPKGEIHVDVPLMYQGFALDRIHYDPLSGTPSPKGRPVRALGVSVSPEQVKKNMDKIISELRVVEAVEFREPENAWVVPIAWKYLIIAHIKVSYDGSEIIPDYGLTEEVRRYVA
;
A
#
# COMPACT_ATOMS: atom_id res chain seq x y z
N MET A 1 -11.31 -10.41 -21.05
CA MET A 1 -10.35 -9.31 -20.85
C MET A 1 -11.05 -8.32 -19.94
N PRO A 2 -10.54 -7.99 -18.74
CA PRO A 2 -11.11 -6.88 -17.99
C PRO A 2 -10.87 -5.61 -18.82
N ASP A 3 -11.88 -4.75 -18.94
CA ASP A 3 -11.80 -3.50 -19.68
C ASP A 3 -10.69 -2.63 -19.07
N GLY A 4 -9.54 -2.56 -19.75
CA GLY A 4 -8.22 -2.21 -19.20
C GLY A 4 -7.98 -0.75 -18.83
N ASN A 5 -8.95 -0.09 -18.19
CA ASN A 5 -8.79 1.26 -17.69
C ASN A 5 -8.26 1.29 -16.24
N PRO A 6 -7.30 2.17 -15.93
CA PRO A 6 -6.76 2.32 -14.58
C PRO A 6 -7.85 2.82 -13.61
N PRO A 7 -7.97 2.26 -12.38
CA PRO A 7 -8.95 2.70 -11.40
C PRO A 7 -8.83 4.20 -11.05
N PRO A 8 -9.95 4.94 -10.91
CA PRO A 8 -9.93 6.35 -10.54
C PRO A 8 -9.50 6.55 -9.07
N ILE A 9 -9.01 7.76 -8.76
CA ILE A 9 -8.73 8.22 -7.39
C ILE A 9 -9.94 9.01 -6.88
N ARG A 10 -10.41 8.68 -5.66
CA ARG A 10 -11.58 9.32 -5.05
C ARG A 10 -11.40 10.83 -4.85
N GLY A 11 -12.42 11.59 -5.24
CA GLY A 11 -12.64 12.97 -4.79
C GLY A 11 -13.49 13.04 -3.50
N CYS A 12 -13.34 14.10 -2.70
CA CYS A 12 -14.11 14.29 -1.46
C CYS A 12 -15.63 14.24 -1.71
N SER A 13 -16.30 13.15 -1.36
CA SER A 13 -17.76 13.07 -1.27
C SER A 13 -18.17 12.03 -0.22
N TYR A 14 -19.20 12.34 0.57
CA TYR A 14 -19.75 11.47 1.62
C TYR A 14 -21.09 10.90 1.13
N GLN A 15 -21.31 9.61 1.28
CA GLN A 15 -22.61 8.98 1.02
C GLN A 15 -23.13 8.34 2.30
N SER A 16 -24.40 8.59 2.62
CA SER A 16 -25.10 8.08 3.80
C SER A 16 -25.56 6.63 3.60
N SER A 17 -25.53 5.86 4.69
CA SER A 17 -25.66 4.41 4.76
C SER A 17 -26.99 3.84 4.24
N MET A 18 -26.89 2.83 3.37
CA MET A 18 -27.88 1.76 3.22
C MET A 18 -27.26 0.43 3.70
N GLY A 19 -28.07 -0.63 3.82
CA GLY A 19 -27.63 -1.95 4.28
C GLY A 19 -26.43 -2.55 3.53
N PHE A 20 -25.75 -3.51 4.14
CA PHE A 20 -24.53 -4.11 3.61
C PHE A 20 -24.80 -4.95 2.35
N ASP A 21 -24.22 -4.54 1.22
CA ASP A 21 -24.25 -5.28 -0.05
C ASP A 21 -22.90 -5.97 -0.28
N TYR A 22 -22.92 -7.31 -0.34
CA TYR A 22 -21.74 -8.13 -0.62
C TYR A 22 -21.16 -7.85 -2.02
N GLY A 23 -21.95 -7.34 -2.97
CA GLY A 23 -21.49 -6.92 -4.29
C GLY A 23 -20.47 -5.79 -4.23
N LEU A 24 -20.57 -4.89 -3.24
CA LEU A 24 -19.61 -3.80 -3.04
C LEU A 24 -18.25 -4.32 -2.55
N ALA A 25 -18.27 -5.32 -1.67
CA ALA A 25 -17.06 -5.98 -1.19
C ALA A 25 -16.32 -6.70 -2.34
N VAL A 26 -17.04 -7.43 -3.20
CA VAL A 26 -16.48 -8.08 -4.39
C VAL A 26 -15.88 -7.04 -5.34
N ARG A 27 -16.61 -5.95 -5.61
CA ARG A 27 -16.13 -4.88 -6.47
C ARG A 27 -14.85 -4.24 -5.94
N ALA A 28 -14.75 -4.00 -4.63
CA ALA A 28 -13.54 -3.46 -4.02
C ALA A 28 -12.31 -4.37 -4.27
N ILE A 29 -12.48 -5.69 -4.15
CA ILE A 29 -11.43 -6.68 -4.45
C ILE A 29 -11.03 -6.60 -5.93
N GLU A 30 -12.01 -6.56 -6.85
CA GLU A 30 -11.76 -6.48 -8.29
C GLU A 30 -11.04 -5.20 -8.69
N THR A 31 -11.45 -4.06 -8.14
CA THR A 31 -10.80 -2.76 -8.33
C THR A 31 -9.32 -2.84 -7.97
N VAL A 32 -8.98 -3.47 -6.85
CA VAL A 32 -7.58 -3.62 -6.42
C VAL A 32 -6.82 -4.68 -7.23
N LYS A 33 -7.47 -5.75 -7.69
CA LYS A 33 -6.85 -6.70 -8.63
C LYS A 33 -6.44 -5.99 -9.92
N ASN A 34 -7.31 -5.14 -10.47
CA ASN A 34 -7.01 -4.35 -11.67
C ASN A 34 -5.93 -3.30 -11.41
N LEU A 35 -5.85 -2.75 -10.19
CA LEU A 35 -4.82 -1.80 -9.78
C LEU A 35 -3.41 -2.40 -9.77
N LEU A 36 -3.24 -3.69 -9.43
CA LEU A 36 -1.92 -4.30 -9.18
C LEU A 36 -0.91 -4.06 -10.31
N THR A 37 -1.34 -4.09 -11.57
CA THR A 37 -0.47 -3.91 -12.75
C THR A 37 0.05 -2.48 -12.92
N TYR A 38 -0.51 -1.51 -12.22
CA TYR A 38 -0.14 -0.10 -12.29
C TYR A 38 0.62 0.39 -11.07
N LEU A 39 0.83 -0.47 -10.09
CA LEU A 39 1.57 -0.13 -8.88
C LEU A 39 3.05 0.06 -9.21
N VAL A 40 3.66 1.04 -8.55
CA VAL A 40 5.11 1.27 -8.62
C VAL A 40 5.67 1.47 -7.22
N ILE A 41 6.96 1.21 -7.06
CA ILE A 41 7.66 1.47 -5.80
C ILE A 41 8.14 2.91 -5.75
N GLY A 42 7.75 3.60 -4.68
CA GLY A 42 8.23 4.94 -4.36
C GLY A 42 9.66 4.96 -3.82
N PRO A 43 10.20 6.16 -3.57
CA PRO A 43 11.51 6.32 -2.93
C PRO A 43 11.49 5.70 -1.51
N PRO A 44 12.46 4.84 -1.15
CA PRO A 44 12.55 4.30 0.21
C PRO A 44 12.77 5.42 1.24
N LEU A 45 11.93 5.44 2.28
CA LEU A 45 12.00 6.37 3.39
C LEU A 45 12.85 5.73 4.50
N ILE A 46 14.12 6.12 4.58
CA ILE A 46 15.06 5.61 5.59
C ILE A 46 15.05 6.52 6.81
N LYS A 47 14.61 5.98 7.94
CA LYS A 47 14.54 6.67 9.24
C LYS A 47 15.58 6.09 10.20
N ARG A 48 16.23 6.97 10.95
CA ARG A 48 17.20 6.59 12.00
C ARG A 48 16.58 6.87 13.37
N GLY A 49 16.51 5.83 14.19
CA GLY A 49 16.07 5.91 15.57
C GLY A 49 17.19 6.37 16.52
N PRO A 50 16.85 6.73 17.77
CA PRO A 50 17.80 7.32 18.73
C PRO A 50 19.00 6.42 19.06
N LYS A 51 18.82 5.10 19.01
CA LYS A 51 19.89 4.11 19.26
C LYS A 51 20.69 3.71 18.01
N GLY A 52 20.52 4.45 16.91
CA GLY A 52 21.08 4.08 15.60
C GLY A 52 20.29 2.97 14.88
N GLU A 53 19.07 2.68 15.35
CA GLU A 53 18.15 1.74 14.71
C GLU A 53 17.75 2.28 13.32
N ILE A 54 17.82 1.46 12.29
CA ILE A 54 17.34 1.79 10.95
C ILE A 54 15.94 1.21 10.77
N HIS A 55 15.02 2.06 10.32
CA HIS A 55 13.70 1.68 9.88
C HIS A 55 13.52 2.13 8.42
N VAL A 56 13.05 1.22 7.56
CA VAL A 56 12.89 1.48 6.13
C VAL A 56 11.43 1.25 5.77
N ASP A 57 10.76 2.33 5.37
CA ASP A 57 9.41 2.28 4.80
C ASP A 57 9.52 2.45 3.29
N VAL A 58 8.83 1.60 2.53
CA VAL A 58 8.79 1.66 1.07
C VAL A 58 7.37 2.02 0.63
N PRO A 59 7.14 3.21 0.07
CA PRO A 59 5.82 3.61 -0.40
C PRO A 59 5.37 2.76 -1.59
N LEU A 60 4.15 2.23 -1.51
CA LEU A 60 3.45 1.63 -2.64
C LEU A 60 2.67 2.73 -3.34
N MET A 61 3.03 3.04 -4.58
CA MET A 61 2.59 4.25 -5.28
C MET A 61 1.66 3.91 -6.46
N TYR A 62 0.75 4.83 -6.74
CA TYR A 62 -0.13 4.80 -7.90
C TYR A 62 -0.47 6.23 -8.34
N GLN A 63 -0.29 6.53 -9.64
CA GLN A 63 -0.54 7.86 -10.23
C GLN A 63 0.06 9.03 -9.42
N GLY A 64 1.25 8.85 -8.82
CA GLY A 64 1.92 9.88 -8.03
C GLY A 64 1.43 10.05 -6.60
N PHE A 65 0.51 9.20 -6.14
CA PHE A 65 0.03 9.13 -4.76
C PHE A 65 0.51 7.86 -4.07
N ALA A 66 0.75 7.94 -2.76
CA ALA A 66 1.03 6.77 -1.94
C ALA A 66 -0.28 6.11 -1.50
N LEU A 67 -0.35 4.78 -1.61
CA LEU A 67 -1.50 4.00 -1.19
C LEU A 67 -1.32 3.40 0.20
N ASP A 68 -0.11 2.94 0.49
CA ASP A 68 0.32 2.48 1.80
C ASP A 68 1.85 2.41 1.86
N ARG A 69 2.40 2.23 3.07
CA ARG A 69 3.81 1.90 3.32
C ARG A 69 3.99 0.40 3.51
N ILE A 70 4.97 -0.17 2.81
CA ILE A 70 5.48 -1.52 3.06
C ILE A 70 6.68 -1.39 3.98
N HIS A 71 6.65 -2.08 5.13
CA HIS A 71 7.80 -2.14 6.01
C HIS A 71 8.85 -3.07 5.40
N TYR A 72 10.06 -2.57 5.15
CA TYR A 72 11.16 -3.35 4.60
C TYR A 72 12.08 -3.83 5.72
N ASP A 73 12.43 -5.11 5.70
CA ASP A 73 13.44 -5.68 6.57
C ASP A 73 14.81 -5.61 5.89
N PRO A 74 15.72 -4.72 6.35
CA PRO A 74 17.04 -4.59 5.76
C PRO A 74 17.97 -5.78 6.02
N LEU A 75 17.63 -6.68 6.97
CA LEU A 75 18.42 -7.87 7.26
C LEU A 75 18.15 -8.99 6.24
N SER A 76 16.88 -9.22 5.93
CA SER A 76 16.47 -10.24 4.94
C SER A 76 16.38 -9.71 3.52
N GLY A 77 16.28 -8.39 3.36
CA GLY A 77 16.08 -7.74 2.06
C GLY A 77 14.67 -7.90 1.50
N THR A 78 13.68 -8.11 2.38
CA THR A 78 12.30 -8.46 2.01
C THR A 78 11.26 -7.69 2.83
N PRO A 79 9.99 -7.65 2.41
CA PRO A 79 8.91 -7.08 3.21
C PRO A 79 8.71 -7.80 4.55
N SER A 80 8.45 -7.00 5.59
CA SER A 80 8.00 -7.47 6.90
C SER A 80 6.45 -7.50 6.96
N PRO A 81 5.84 -8.34 7.81
CA PRO A 81 4.39 -8.30 8.03
C PRO A 81 3.94 -6.90 8.44
N LYS A 82 2.78 -6.45 7.94
CA LYS A 82 2.26 -5.10 8.16
C LYS A 82 2.18 -4.69 9.63
N GLY A 83 1.81 -5.63 10.51
CA GLY A 83 1.72 -5.40 11.96
C GLY A 83 3.06 -5.48 12.72
N ARG A 84 4.18 -5.74 12.05
CA ARG A 84 5.49 -5.94 12.67
C ARG A 84 6.58 -5.15 11.92
N PRO A 85 6.65 -3.82 12.06
CA PRO A 85 7.75 -3.03 11.50
C PRO A 85 9.10 -3.47 12.09
N VAL A 86 10.13 -3.61 11.23
CA VAL A 86 11.48 -4.00 11.66
C VAL A 86 12.30 -2.78 12.06
N ARG A 87 13.08 -2.91 13.13
CA ARG A 87 14.10 -1.97 13.57
C ARG A 87 15.43 -2.71 13.59
N ALA A 88 16.32 -2.40 12.66
CA ALA A 88 17.59 -3.10 12.53
C ALA A 88 18.74 -2.25 13.09
N LEU A 89 19.65 -2.88 13.83
CA LEU A 89 20.85 -2.22 14.39
C LEU A 89 22.09 -2.62 13.59
N GLY A 90 23.02 -1.69 13.42
CA GLY A 90 24.33 -1.97 12.80
C GLY A 90 24.27 -2.27 11.29
N VAL A 91 23.18 -1.90 10.61
CA VAL A 91 23.02 -2.10 9.16
C VAL A 91 23.25 -0.80 8.40
N SER A 92 23.89 -0.91 7.24
CA SER A 92 23.94 0.16 6.24
C SER A 92 22.95 -0.17 5.12
N VAL A 93 22.10 0.79 4.74
CA VAL A 93 21.04 0.60 3.75
C VAL A 93 21.26 1.56 2.58
N SER A 94 21.37 1.01 1.36
CA SER A 94 21.34 1.79 0.11
C SER A 94 19.90 1.91 -0.39
N PRO A 95 19.37 3.12 -0.60
CA PRO A 95 18.05 3.33 -1.20
C PRO A 95 17.90 2.64 -2.56
N GLU A 96 18.93 2.65 -3.38
CA GLU A 96 18.94 2.06 -4.72
C GLU A 96 18.77 0.54 -4.65
N GLN A 97 19.46 -0.10 -3.70
CA GLN A 97 19.36 -1.54 -3.48
C GLN A 97 17.98 -1.93 -2.94
N VAL A 98 17.43 -1.15 -2.02
CA VAL A 98 16.06 -1.36 -1.51
C VAL A 98 15.05 -1.28 -2.65
N LYS A 99 15.13 -0.22 -3.46
CA LYS A 99 14.24 -0.02 -4.61
C LYS A 99 14.33 -1.19 -5.59
N LYS A 100 15.55 -1.58 -5.98
CA LYS A 100 15.79 -2.72 -6.88
C LYS A 100 15.21 -4.03 -6.36
N ASN A 101 15.29 -4.28 -5.05
CA ASN A 101 14.71 -5.49 -4.45
C ASN A 101 13.18 -5.43 -4.50
N MET A 102 12.60 -4.29 -4.13
CA MET A 102 11.16 -4.08 -4.09
C MET A 102 10.53 -4.10 -5.49
N ASP A 103 11.22 -3.59 -6.51
CA ASP A 103 10.78 -3.65 -7.91
C ASP A 103 10.65 -5.09 -8.43
N LYS A 104 11.39 -6.05 -7.86
CA LYS A 104 11.19 -7.48 -8.18
C LYS A 104 9.95 -8.03 -7.48
N ILE A 105 9.79 -7.67 -6.21
CA ILE A 105 8.74 -8.15 -5.32
C ILE A 105 7.36 -7.66 -5.74
N ILE A 106 7.26 -6.47 -6.34
CA ILE A 106 5.97 -5.91 -6.77
C ILE A 106 5.22 -6.82 -7.74
N SER A 107 5.95 -7.58 -8.59
CA SER A 107 5.38 -8.54 -9.53
C SER A 107 4.81 -9.80 -8.87
N GLU A 108 5.19 -10.06 -7.61
CA GLU A 108 4.75 -11.22 -6.81
C GLU A 108 3.59 -10.86 -5.86
N LEU A 109 3.12 -9.62 -5.86
CA LEU A 109 2.03 -9.19 -5.01
C LEU A 109 0.72 -9.84 -5.44
N ARG A 110 -0.08 -10.23 -4.46
CA ARG A 110 -1.42 -10.76 -4.67
C ARG A 110 -2.42 -10.09 -3.75
N VAL A 111 -3.64 -9.94 -4.24
CA VAL A 111 -4.79 -9.57 -3.41
C VAL A 111 -5.18 -10.77 -2.54
N VAL A 112 -5.46 -10.53 -1.27
CA VAL A 112 -6.20 -11.50 -0.45
C VAL A 112 -7.68 -11.33 -0.78
N GLU A 113 -8.39 -12.41 -1.11
CA GLU A 113 -9.81 -12.37 -1.48
C GLU A 113 -10.74 -12.19 -0.26
N ALA A 114 -10.46 -11.16 0.53
CA ALA A 114 -11.24 -10.75 1.68
C ALA A 114 -11.02 -9.25 1.90
N VAL A 115 -12.02 -8.58 2.47
CA VAL A 115 -11.96 -7.14 2.77
C VAL A 115 -12.46 -6.85 4.16
N GLU A 116 -11.93 -5.78 4.74
CA GLU A 116 -12.42 -5.20 5.98
C GLU A 116 -13.06 -3.85 5.66
N PHE A 117 -14.22 -3.54 6.26
CA PHE A 117 -14.80 -2.20 6.14
C PHE A 117 -14.36 -1.34 7.32
N ARG A 118 -13.85 -0.12 7.08
CA ARG A 118 -13.34 0.77 8.12
C ARG A 118 -14.00 2.16 8.13
N GLU A 119 -14.47 2.53 9.31
CA GLU A 119 -14.85 3.89 9.68
C GLU A 119 -13.63 4.68 10.21
N PRO A 120 -13.61 6.03 10.14
CA PRO A 120 -14.67 6.93 9.67
C PRO A 120 -14.66 7.19 8.16
N GLU A 121 -13.68 6.66 7.41
CA GLU A 121 -13.53 6.94 5.98
C GLU A 121 -14.59 6.27 5.08
N ASN A 122 -15.40 5.38 5.66
CA ASN A 122 -16.40 4.57 4.96
C ASN A 122 -15.78 3.89 3.74
N ALA A 123 -14.73 3.12 4.00
CA ALA A 123 -13.85 2.56 2.97
C ALA A 123 -13.63 1.06 3.19
N TRP A 124 -13.54 0.33 2.08
CA TRP A 124 -13.04 -1.05 2.09
C TRP A 124 -11.53 -1.04 2.15
N VAL A 125 -10.99 -1.92 2.97
CA VAL A 125 -9.57 -2.21 3.08
C VAL A 125 -9.32 -3.57 2.47
N VAL A 126 -8.58 -3.56 1.36
CA VAL A 126 -8.17 -4.76 0.63
C VAL A 126 -6.73 -5.10 1.04
N PRO A 127 -6.49 -6.24 1.70
CA PRO A 127 -5.15 -6.67 2.08
C PRO A 127 -4.34 -7.14 0.87
N ILE A 128 -3.11 -6.64 0.78
CA ILE A 128 -2.12 -7.07 -0.20
C ILE A 128 -1.11 -7.98 0.49
N ALA A 129 -0.91 -9.15 -0.11
CA ALA A 129 0.02 -10.13 0.39
C ALA A 129 1.21 -10.34 -0.55
N TRP A 130 2.35 -10.65 0.06
CA TRP A 130 3.51 -11.21 -0.61
C TRP A 130 3.85 -12.54 0.06
N LYS A 131 3.93 -13.60 -0.73
CA LYS A 131 4.00 -14.99 -0.23
C LYS A 131 2.87 -15.26 0.79
N TYR A 132 3.24 -15.42 2.06
CA TYR A 132 2.34 -15.74 3.17
C TYR A 132 2.04 -14.53 4.07
N LEU A 133 2.55 -13.34 3.76
CA LEU A 133 2.49 -12.16 4.63
C LEU A 133 1.56 -11.11 4.04
N ILE A 134 0.66 -10.55 4.85
CA ILE A 134 0.00 -9.28 4.54
C ILE A 134 1.01 -8.17 4.80
N ILE A 135 1.31 -7.39 3.77
CA ILE A 135 2.39 -6.37 3.81
C ILE A 135 1.88 -4.95 3.54
N ALA A 136 0.67 -4.80 3.00
CA ALA A 136 0.03 -3.53 2.74
C ALA A 136 -1.51 -3.65 2.76
N HIS A 137 -2.16 -2.52 2.90
CA HIS A 137 -3.61 -2.35 2.87
C HIS A 137 -3.96 -1.26 1.85
N ILE A 138 -4.77 -1.58 0.84
CA ILE A 138 -5.25 -0.59 -0.12
C ILE A 138 -6.70 -0.23 0.22
N LYS A 139 -6.98 1.07 0.31
CA LYS A 139 -8.31 1.57 0.61
C LYS A 139 -9.09 1.86 -0.67
N VAL A 140 -10.37 1.49 -0.66
CA VAL A 140 -11.31 1.70 -1.76
C VAL A 140 -12.57 2.38 -1.22
N SER A 141 -13.20 3.25 -2.01
CA SER A 141 -14.47 3.92 -1.71
C SER A 141 -15.57 2.95 -1.29
N TYR A 142 -16.58 3.46 -0.58
CA TYR A 142 -17.74 2.69 -0.11
C TYR A 142 -18.40 1.83 -1.21
N ASP A 143 -18.55 2.40 -2.41
CA ASP A 143 -19.16 1.74 -3.56
C ASP A 143 -18.20 0.80 -4.31
N GLY A 144 -16.96 0.67 -3.84
CA GLY A 144 -15.93 -0.23 -4.34
C GLY A 144 -15.25 0.21 -5.63
N SER A 145 -15.47 1.45 -6.11
CA SER A 145 -15.07 1.87 -7.46
C SER A 145 -13.81 2.74 -7.53
N GLU A 146 -13.43 3.42 -6.45
CA GLU A 146 -12.34 4.41 -6.45
C GLU A 146 -11.27 4.09 -5.41
N ILE A 147 -10.00 4.29 -5.76
CA ILE A 147 -8.88 4.15 -4.82
C ILE A 147 -8.80 5.37 -3.92
N ILE A 148 -8.64 5.14 -2.62
CA ILE A 148 -8.41 6.19 -1.63
C ILE A 148 -6.92 6.20 -1.26
N PRO A 149 -6.16 7.26 -1.60
CA PRO A 149 -4.76 7.38 -1.24
C PRO A 149 -4.53 7.59 0.26
N ASP A 150 -3.34 7.24 0.72
CA ASP A 150 -2.79 7.76 1.97
C ASP A 150 -2.19 9.14 1.68
N TYR A 151 -3.02 10.18 1.83
CA TYR A 151 -2.58 11.57 1.64
C TYR A 151 -1.47 11.97 2.60
N GLY A 152 -1.46 11.44 3.83
CA GLY A 152 -0.42 11.75 4.81
C GLY A 152 0.94 11.21 4.38
N LEU A 153 0.98 9.94 3.96
CA LEU A 153 2.18 9.33 3.38
C LEU A 153 2.57 9.98 2.06
N THR A 154 1.61 10.39 1.23
CA THR A 154 1.89 11.09 -0.02
C THR A 154 2.67 12.38 0.23
N GLU A 155 2.24 13.19 1.20
CA GLU A 155 2.95 14.41 1.58
C GLU A 155 4.31 14.13 2.24
N GLU A 156 4.42 13.06 3.03
CA GLU A 156 5.70 12.58 3.57
C GLU A 156 6.69 12.26 2.45
N VAL A 157 6.26 11.51 1.43
CA VAL A 157 7.07 11.15 0.25
C VAL A 157 7.51 12.37 -0.53
N ARG A 158 6.59 13.32 -0.79
CA ARG A 158 6.91 14.55 -1.53
C ARG A 158 7.97 15.39 -0.82
N ARG A 159 7.88 15.52 0.50
CA ARG A 159 8.89 16.23 1.31
C ARG A 159 10.23 15.51 1.36
N TYR A 160 10.23 14.18 1.25
CA TYR A 160 11.46 13.39 1.32
C TYR A 160 12.32 13.50 0.05
N VAL A 161 11.70 13.75 -1.11
CA VAL A 161 12.40 13.89 -2.40
C VAL A 161 12.64 15.34 -2.83
N ALA A 162 12.05 16.31 -2.14
CA ALA A 162 12.27 17.74 -2.36
C ALA A 162 13.63 18.19 -1.81
#